data_AF-A0A351JLF1-F1
#
_entry.id   AF-A0A351JLF1-F1
#
_cell.length_a   1.000
_cell.length_b   1.000
_cell.length_c   1.000
_cell.angle_alpha   90.00
_cell.angle_beta   90.00
_cell.angle_gamma   90.00
#
_symmetry.space_group_name_H-M   'P 1'
#
loop_
_entity.id
_entity.type
_entity.pdbx_description
1 polymer ?
#
loop_
_entity_poly.entity_id
_entity_poly.type
_entity_poly.pdbx_seq_one_letter_code
_entity_poly.pdbx_strand_id
1 'polypeptide(L)'
;MSSTSWLWAGSSGSKLNSIGVEGSTVLRGVPWRRARRFCEAAQAPVRAAHQKKVKELWTTVLEIHRRIQELPRGQSYIRRSHVQDLLGCKHLLGGPARSPFRDSLVAGEDRSIWQEACKFIADPEHVRAEWNEQFITKELENEKWKKFFDTFEPDPAIEPDPATGKARPLTDEQRRAVITDEDNTLVVAAAGSGKTTVVTAKVAYLLEAGLANPEEVLALCFTKEAANELRDRVRDRVGKDVTVKTFHSLGREVIKKVDKKKPPVAKIAVDEIKMLE
;
A
#
# COMPACT_ATOMS: atom_id res chain seq x y z
N MET A 1 -15.17 -9.96 -1.18
CA MET A 1 -16.59 -10.14 -0.81
C MET A 1 -17.44 -9.83 -2.02
N SER A 2 -18.46 -10.66 -2.22
CA SER A 2 -19.08 -11.08 -3.49
C SER A 2 -19.63 -9.98 -4.41
N SER A 3 -19.40 -10.19 -5.71
CA SER A 3 -19.96 -9.45 -6.84
C SER A 3 -21.49 -9.49 -6.84
N THR A 4 -22.09 -8.35 -7.19
CA THR A 4 -23.53 -8.14 -7.26
C THR A 4 -23.99 -8.34 -8.71
N SER A 5 -24.69 -9.42 -8.99
CA SER A 5 -25.37 -9.66 -10.27
C SER A 5 -26.88 -9.70 -10.06
N TRP A 6 -27.63 -9.28 -11.07
CA TRP A 6 -29.08 -9.51 -11.15
C TRP A 6 -29.27 -10.66 -12.11
N LEU A 7 -29.02 -11.87 -11.61
CA LEU A 7 -29.25 -13.06 -12.40
C LEU A 7 -30.68 -13.53 -12.22
N TRP A 8 -31.41 -13.51 -13.34
CA TRP A 8 -32.69 -14.17 -13.51
C TRP A 8 -32.47 -15.69 -13.54
N ALA A 9 -33.21 -16.44 -12.73
CA ALA A 9 -33.19 -17.90 -12.75
C ALA A 9 -34.61 -18.48 -12.65
N GLY A 10 -35.15 -18.88 -13.80
CA GLY A 10 -36.04 -20.05 -13.91
C GLY A 10 -37.54 -19.85 -13.72
N SER A 11 -38.28 -20.87 -14.20
CA SER A 11 -39.65 -20.85 -14.75
C SER A 11 -40.78 -21.23 -13.79
N SER A 12 -40.56 -21.23 -12.47
CA SER A 12 -41.62 -21.51 -11.48
C SER A 12 -41.43 -20.70 -10.20
N GLY A 13 -42.23 -19.62 -10.07
CA GLY A 13 -42.17 -18.66 -8.97
C GLY A 13 -41.28 -17.45 -9.30
N SER A 14 -41.83 -16.24 -9.18
CA SER A 14 -41.09 -15.03 -9.56
C SER A 14 -40.21 -14.58 -8.38
N LYS A 15 -38.88 -14.73 -8.49
CA LYS A 15 -37.93 -14.25 -7.47
C LYS A 15 -37.50 -12.81 -7.78
N LEU A 16 -37.63 -11.91 -6.80
CA LEU A 16 -37.15 -10.53 -6.84
C LEU A 16 -36.07 -10.37 -5.77
N ASN A 17 -34.81 -10.11 -6.15
CA ASN A 17 -33.79 -9.80 -5.14
C ASN A 17 -33.98 -8.36 -4.64
N SER A 18 -33.84 -8.10 -3.33
CA SER A 18 -33.96 -6.74 -2.79
C SER A 18 -32.60 -6.03 -2.82
N ILE A 19 -32.57 -4.72 -3.12
CA ILE A 19 -31.34 -3.91 -3.09
C ILE A 19 -31.17 -3.37 -1.68
N GLY A 20 -30.08 -3.73 -1.01
CA GLY A 20 -29.61 -3.04 0.20
C GLY A 20 -29.81 -3.78 1.52
N VAL A 21 -30.51 -4.91 1.53
CA VAL A 21 -30.62 -5.82 2.67
C VAL A 21 -30.35 -7.22 2.12
N GLU A 22 -29.54 -8.04 2.80
CA GLU A 22 -29.32 -9.44 2.42
C GLU A 22 -30.68 -10.15 2.34
N GLY A 23 -31.20 -10.34 1.12
CA GLY A 23 -32.54 -10.88 0.95
C GLY A 23 -32.98 -10.99 -0.50
N SER A 24 -33.39 -12.20 -0.89
CA SER A 24 -34.22 -12.43 -2.06
C SER A 24 -35.69 -12.50 -1.64
N THR A 25 -36.51 -11.60 -2.16
CA THR A 25 -37.96 -11.61 -1.96
C THR A 25 -38.61 -12.42 -3.08
N VAL A 26 -39.00 -13.66 -2.77
CA VAL A 26 -39.77 -14.47 -3.72
C VAL A 26 -41.23 -14.04 -3.71
N LEU A 27 -41.73 -13.51 -4.82
CA LEU A 27 -43.15 -13.25 -5.04
C LEU A 27 -43.86 -14.57 -5.36
N ARG A 28 -44.31 -15.26 -4.32
CA ARG A 28 -45.08 -16.51 -4.43
C ARG A 28 -46.54 -16.21 -4.78
N GLY A 29 -47.15 -17.07 -5.59
CA GLY A 29 -48.58 -16.97 -5.94
C GLY A 29 -48.95 -15.89 -6.98
N VAL A 30 -47.97 -15.19 -7.57
CA VAL A 30 -48.22 -14.15 -8.59
C VAL A 30 -47.99 -14.73 -10.00
N PRO A 31 -48.95 -14.60 -10.93
CA PRO A 31 -48.75 -14.99 -12.33
C PRO A 31 -47.58 -14.24 -12.95
N TRP A 32 -46.77 -14.94 -13.77
CA TRP A 32 -45.57 -14.41 -14.43
C TRP A 32 -45.76 -13.00 -15.03
N ARG A 33 -46.84 -12.78 -15.78
CA ARG A 33 -47.11 -11.48 -16.44
C ARG A 33 -47.30 -10.32 -15.44
N ARG A 34 -47.92 -10.58 -14.28
CA ARG A 34 -48.11 -9.57 -13.22
C ARG A 34 -46.81 -9.31 -12.47
N ALA A 35 -46.06 -10.36 -12.17
CA ALA A 35 -44.76 -10.21 -11.54
C ALA A 35 -43.78 -9.42 -12.44
N ARG A 36 -43.74 -9.73 -13.74
CA ARG A 36 -42.93 -8.98 -14.71
C ARG A 36 -43.31 -7.50 -14.77
N ARG A 37 -44.60 -7.19 -14.89
CA ARG A 37 -45.09 -5.80 -14.87
C ARG A 37 -44.74 -5.07 -13.58
N PHE A 38 -44.87 -5.73 -12.43
CA PHE A 38 -44.46 -5.15 -11.15
C PHE A 38 -42.96 -4.86 -11.11
N CYS A 39 -42.12 -5.80 -11.55
CA CYS A 39 -40.68 -5.60 -11.62
C CYS A 39 -40.29 -4.45 -12.54
N GLU A 40 -40.85 -4.40 -13.76
CA GLU A 40 -40.61 -3.31 -14.72
C GLU A 40 -41.05 -1.95 -14.14
N ALA A 41 -42.23 -1.91 -13.50
CA ALA A 41 -42.75 -0.71 -12.85
C ALA A 41 -41.94 -0.28 -11.61
N ALA A 42 -41.33 -1.21 -10.88
CA ALA A 42 -40.50 -0.92 -9.72
C ALA A 42 -39.05 -0.51 -10.10
N GLN A 43 -38.52 -1.05 -11.19
CA GLN A 43 -37.16 -0.73 -11.66
C GLN A 43 -37.02 0.73 -12.10
N ALA A 44 -38.01 1.28 -12.81
CA ALA A 44 -37.97 2.66 -13.30
C ALA A 44 -37.80 3.71 -12.19
N PRO A 45 -38.64 3.73 -11.12
CA PRO A 45 -38.48 4.63 -9.98
C PRO A 45 -37.14 4.46 -9.24
N VAL A 46 -36.70 3.21 -9.04
CA VAL A 46 -35.41 2.92 -8.37
C VAL A 46 -34.24 3.44 -9.18
N ARG A 47 -34.24 3.21 -10.50
CA ARG A 47 -33.21 3.72 -11.39
C ARG A 47 -33.20 5.24 -11.43
N ALA A 48 -34.37 5.88 -11.50
CA ALA A 48 -34.50 7.34 -11.48
C ALA A 48 -33.98 7.94 -10.16
N ALA A 49 -34.29 7.33 -9.01
CA ALA A 49 -33.77 7.75 -7.71
C ALA A 49 -32.25 7.62 -7.62
N HIS A 50 -31.67 6.51 -8.09
CA HIS A 50 -30.22 6.34 -8.16
C HIS A 50 -29.56 7.32 -9.12
N GLN A 51 -30.15 7.59 -10.29
CA GLN A 51 -29.65 8.58 -11.24
C GLN A 51 -29.63 9.98 -10.65
N LYS A 52 -30.70 10.37 -9.95
CA LYS A 52 -30.74 11.65 -9.22
C LYS A 52 -29.59 11.74 -8.22
N LYS A 53 -29.37 10.67 -7.43
CA LYS A 53 -28.27 10.63 -6.46
C LYS A 53 -26.89 10.67 -7.10
N VAL A 54 -26.69 10.01 -8.25
CA VAL A 54 -25.43 10.11 -9.02
C VAL A 54 -25.19 11.54 -9.48
N LYS A 55 -26.23 12.24 -9.99
CA LYS A 55 -26.12 13.65 -10.37
C LYS A 55 -25.73 14.54 -9.19
N GLU A 56 -26.33 14.33 -8.02
CA GLU A 56 -25.99 15.06 -6.78
C GLU A 56 -24.54 14.82 -6.32
N LEU A 57 -24.00 13.62 -6.61
CA LEU A 57 -22.64 13.23 -6.25
C LEU A 57 -21.61 13.51 -7.35
N TRP A 58 -22.01 14.13 -8.47
CA TRP A 58 -21.15 14.21 -9.65
C TRP A 58 -19.86 15.00 -9.39
N THR A 59 -19.94 16.10 -8.65
CA THR A 59 -18.77 16.88 -8.22
C THR A 59 -17.78 16.04 -7.42
N THR A 60 -18.29 15.19 -6.52
CA THR A 60 -17.48 14.24 -5.75
C THR A 60 -16.85 13.17 -6.64
N VAL A 61 -17.57 12.64 -7.62
CA VAL A 61 -17.05 11.65 -8.58
C VAL A 61 -15.89 12.25 -9.38
N LEU A 62 -16.04 13.49 -9.87
CA LEU A 62 -14.99 14.21 -10.58
C LEU A 62 -13.76 14.44 -9.69
N GLU A 63 -13.95 14.81 -8.43
CA GLU A 63 -12.86 14.99 -7.47
C GLU A 63 -12.11 13.68 -7.17
N ILE A 64 -12.85 12.59 -6.99
CA ILE A 64 -12.27 11.25 -6.80
C ILE A 64 -11.48 10.85 -8.03
N HIS A 65 -12.07 11.00 -9.22
CA HIS A 65 -11.39 10.70 -10.48
C HIS A 65 -10.11 11.52 -10.63
N ARG A 66 -10.15 12.84 -10.39
CA ARG A 66 -8.98 13.72 -10.42
C ARG A 66 -7.87 13.20 -9.50
N ARG A 67 -8.19 12.87 -8.25
CA ARG A 67 -7.23 12.31 -7.30
C ARG A 67 -6.67 10.95 -7.73
N ILE A 68 -7.48 10.08 -8.35
CA ILE A 68 -7.00 8.80 -8.93
C ILE A 68 -6.04 9.08 -10.12
N GLN A 69 -6.25 10.15 -10.89
CA GLN A 69 -5.33 10.55 -11.97
C GLN A 69 -4.01 11.15 -11.43
N GLU A 70 -4.03 11.75 -10.24
CA GLU A 70 -2.82 12.26 -9.57
C GLU A 70 -1.95 11.14 -8.97
N LEU A 71 -2.50 9.94 -8.77
CA LEU A 71 -1.72 8.82 -8.28
C LEU A 71 -0.68 8.37 -9.33
N PRO A 72 0.57 8.12 -8.91
CA PRO A 72 1.68 7.78 -9.80
C PRO A 72 1.61 6.32 -10.29
N ARG A 73 0.62 6.00 -11.14
CA ARG A 73 0.28 4.64 -11.63
C ARG A 73 1.49 3.92 -12.23
N GLY A 74 2.04 2.94 -11.50
CA GLY A 74 3.23 2.18 -11.92
C GLY A 74 4.50 3.03 -12.06
N GLN A 75 4.47 4.30 -11.66
CA GLN A 75 5.60 5.24 -11.74
C GLN A 75 6.34 5.33 -10.41
N SER A 76 5.62 5.23 -9.29
CA SER A 76 6.20 5.10 -7.96
C SER A 76 5.37 4.17 -7.09
N TYR A 77 5.95 3.74 -5.98
CA TYR A 77 5.22 2.97 -4.98
C TYR A 77 4.10 3.82 -4.34
N ILE A 78 2.89 3.25 -4.25
CA ILE A 78 1.73 3.90 -3.65
C ILE A 78 1.50 3.32 -2.25
N ARG A 79 1.87 4.11 -1.25
CA ARG A 79 1.60 3.86 0.17
C ARG A 79 0.11 3.83 0.48
N ARG A 80 -0.25 3.15 1.56
CA ARG A 80 -1.61 3.09 2.08
C ARG A 80 -2.11 4.49 2.50
N SER A 81 -1.26 5.31 3.09
CA SER A 81 -1.56 6.69 3.48
C SER A 81 -1.98 7.55 2.30
N HIS A 82 -1.34 7.39 1.13
CA HIS A 82 -1.70 8.12 -0.10
C HIS A 82 -3.14 7.83 -0.56
N VAL A 83 -3.63 6.62 -0.34
CA VAL A 83 -5.01 6.24 -0.70
C VAL A 83 -6.00 6.47 0.45
N GLN A 84 -5.54 6.72 1.67
CA GLN A 84 -6.41 6.82 2.84
C GLN A 84 -7.41 7.98 2.73
N ASP A 85 -6.99 9.12 2.20
CA ASP A 85 -7.87 10.27 1.96
C ASP A 85 -8.96 9.96 0.91
N LEU A 86 -8.61 9.17 -0.10
CA LEU A 86 -9.54 8.65 -1.10
C LEU A 86 -10.53 7.65 -0.49
N LEU A 87 -10.05 6.78 0.41
CA LEU A 87 -10.90 5.85 1.17
C LEU A 87 -11.89 6.60 2.05
N GLY A 88 -11.49 7.75 2.60
CA GLY A 88 -12.38 8.66 3.32
C GLY A 88 -13.62 9.04 2.51
N CYS A 89 -13.51 9.14 1.18
CA CYS A 89 -14.61 9.48 0.27
C CYS A 89 -15.50 8.27 -0.11
N LYS A 90 -15.17 7.04 0.30
CA LYS A 90 -15.92 5.81 -0.04
C LYS A 90 -17.40 5.87 0.34
N HIS A 91 -17.71 6.51 1.47
CA HIS A 91 -19.09 6.64 1.95
C HIS A 91 -19.92 7.57 1.05
N LEU A 92 -19.28 8.52 0.36
CA LEU A 92 -19.96 9.49 -0.50
C LEU A 92 -20.58 8.81 -1.72
N LEU A 93 -19.93 7.79 -2.30
CA LEU A 93 -20.50 7.04 -3.43
C LEU A 93 -21.48 5.92 -3.03
N GLY A 94 -21.58 5.62 -1.73
CA GLY A 94 -22.64 4.83 -1.07
C GLY A 94 -23.33 3.74 -1.92
N GLY A 95 -24.67 3.79 -1.94
CA GLY A 95 -25.54 2.88 -2.68
C GLY A 95 -25.35 2.89 -4.21
N PRO A 96 -25.17 4.05 -4.87
CA PRO A 96 -24.95 4.11 -6.33
C PRO A 96 -23.75 3.30 -6.85
N ALA A 97 -22.60 3.31 -6.17
CA ALA A 97 -21.43 2.51 -6.59
C ALA A 97 -21.67 0.99 -6.45
N ARG A 98 -22.51 0.59 -5.49
CA ARG A 98 -22.96 -0.80 -5.28
C ARG A 98 -24.22 -1.13 -6.09
N SER A 99 -24.78 -0.15 -6.81
CA SER A 99 -26.01 -0.33 -7.55
C SER A 99 -25.76 -1.31 -8.70
N PRO A 100 -26.70 -2.23 -8.96
CA PRO A 100 -26.59 -3.07 -10.15
C PRO A 100 -26.76 -2.32 -11.46
N PHE A 101 -27.34 -1.13 -11.38
CA PHE A 101 -27.50 -0.27 -12.53
C PHE A 101 -26.27 0.59 -12.76
N ARG A 102 -25.21 0.50 -11.92
CA ARG A 102 -24.07 1.45 -11.89
C ARG A 102 -23.56 1.82 -13.28
N ASP A 103 -23.31 0.86 -14.16
CA ASP A 103 -22.76 1.10 -15.51
C ASP A 103 -23.73 1.81 -16.46
N SER A 104 -25.03 1.78 -16.11
CA SER A 104 -26.14 2.36 -16.85
C SER A 104 -26.77 3.59 -16.17
N LEU A 105 -26.27 4.00 -15.00
CA LEU A 105 -26.74 5.20 -14.28
C LEU A 105 -26.25 6.48 -14.97
N VAL A 106 -25.07 6.42 -15.59
CA VAL A 106 -24.45 7.53 -16.33
C VAL A 106 -24.55 7.26 -17.84
N ALA A 107 -24.93 8.27 -18.60
CA ALA A 107 -25.06 8.22 -20.06
C ALA A 107 -24.05 9.16 -20.71
N GLY A 108 -23.64 8.87 -21.95
CA GLY A 108 -22.72 9.72 -22.71
C GLY A 108 -21.26 9.59 -22.29
N GLU A 109 -20.51 10.68 -22.44
CA GLU A 109 -19.05 10.77 -22.28
C GLU A 109 -18.58 10.55 -20.83
N ASP A 110 -19.45 10.79 -19.86
CA ASP A 110 -19.19 10.68 -18.41
C ASP A 110 -19.07 9.23 -17.89
N ARG A 111 -19.35 8.23 -18.74
CA ARG A 111 -19.37 6.81 -18.34
C ARG A 111 -18.00 6.29 -17.89
N SER A 112 -16.92 6.69 -18.56
CA SER A 112 -15.56 6.20 -18.25
C SER A 112 -15.11 6.65 -16.86
N ILE A 113 -15.31 7.94 -16.56
CA ILE A 113 -15.00 8.57 -15.27
C ILE A 113 -15.73 7.83 -14.14
N TRP A 114 -17.02 7.59 -14.32
CA TRP A 114 -17.84 6.86 -13.35
C TRP A 114 -17.34 5.42 -13.14
N GLN A 115 -17.03 4.70 -14.23
CA GLN A 115 -16.53 3.32 -14.14
C GLN A 115 -15.20 3.23 -13.42
N GLU A 116 -14.27 4.15 -13.70
CA GLU A 116 -12.97 4.19 -13.05
C GLU A 116 -13.11 4.50 -11.55
N ALA A 117 -13.87 5.53 -11.19
CA ALA A 117 -14.15 5.87 -9.79
C ALA A 117 -14.83 4.71 -9.04
N CYS A 118 -15.83 4.06 -9.65
CA CYS A 118 -16.50 2.91 -9.05
C CYS A 118 -15.60 1.68 -8.92
N LYS A 119 -14.77 1.38 -9.93
CA LYS A 119 -13.83 0.26 -9.89
C LYS A 119 -12.83 0.45 -8.75
N PHE A 120 -12.25 1.64 -8.64
CA PHE A 120 -11.31 1.96 -7.57
C PHE A 120 -11.97 1.88 -6.19
N ILE A 121 -13.17 2.44 -6.01
CA ILE A 121 -13.84 2.45 -4.70
C ILE A 121 -14.36 1.07 -4.27
N ALA A 122 -14.70 0.22 -5.24
CA ALA A 122 -15.13 -1.14 -4.97
C ALA A 122 -14.02 -1.93 -4.28
N ASP A 123 -12.78 -1.85 -4.79
CA ASP A 123 -11.63 -2.54 -4.23
C ASP A 123 -10.31 -1.73 -4.40
N PRO A 124 -10.11 -0.71 -3.55
CA PRO A 124 -8.98 0.21 -3.68
C PRO A 124 -7.65 -0.46 -3.36
N GLU A 125 -7.64 -1.43 -2.44
CA GLU A 125 -6.43 -2.18 -2.09
C GLU A 125 -5.99 -3.09 -3.23
N HIS A 126 -6.93 -3.73 -3.93
CA HIS A 126 -6.60 -4.54 -5.10
C HIS A 126 -5.98 -3.69 -6.23
N VAL A 127 -6.57 -2.54 -6.55
CA VAL A 127 -6.04 -1.64 -7.59
C VAL A 127 -4.64 -1.12 -7.19
N ARG A 128 -4.47 -0.73 -5.92
CA ARG A 128 -3.17 -0.31 -5.40
C ARG A 128 -2.12 -1.42 -5.50
N ALA A 129 -2.47 -2.65 -5.13
CA ALA A 129 -1.58 -3.80 -5.23
C ALA A 129 -1.16 -4.07 -6.67
N GLU A 130 -2.08 -3.99 -7.63
CA GLU A 130 -1.77 -4.15 -9.06
C GLU A 130 -0.77 -3.09 -9.56
N TRP A 131 -0.98 -1.82 -9.20
CA TRP A 131 -0.07 -0.74 -9.58
C TRP A 131 1.30 -0.83 -8.91
N ASN A 132 1.33 -1.23 -7.63
CA ASN A 132 2.58 -1.45 -6.92
C ASN A 132 3.35 -2.64 -7.49
N GLU A 133 2.67 -3.71 -7.92
CA GLU A 133 3.32 -4.83 -8.60
C GLU A 133 3.97 -4.38 -9.91
N GLN A 134 3.24 -3.61 -10.73
CA GLN A 134 3.78 -3.04 -11.98
C GLN A 134 5.03 -2.19 -11.72
N PHE A 135 4.99 -1.34 -10.69
CA PHE A 135 6.15 -0.53 -10.28
C PHE A 135 7.33 -1.40 -9.83
N ILE A 136 7.09 -2.39 -8.96
CA ILE A 136 8.14 -3.29 -8.46
C ILE A 136 8.78 -4.06 -9.61
N THR A 137 8.00 -4.63 -10.52
CA THR A 137 8.51 -5.34 -11.70
C THR A 137 9.39 -4.42 -12.54
N LYS A 138 8.92 -3.21 -12.83
CA LYS A 138 9.68 -2.22 -13.60
C LYS A 138 11.00 -1.83 -12.91
N GLU A 139 10.99 -1.67 -11.60
CA GLU A 139 12.19 -1.36 -10.82
C GLU A 139 13.18 -2.53 -10.75
N LEU A 140 12.70 -3.77 -10.70
CA LEU A 140 13.55 -4.97 -10.76
C LEU A 140 14.22 -5.14 -12.13
N GLU A 141 13.52 -4.77 -13.20
CA GLU A 141 14.01 -4.84 -14.58
C GLU A 141 14.91 -3.66 -14.96
N ASN A 142 14.89 -2.59 -14.17
CA ASN A 142 15.73 -1.41 -14.39
C ASN A 142 17.22 -1.76 -14.27
N GLU A 143 18.01 -1.46 -15.31
CA GLU A 143 19.44 -1.80 -15.35
C GLU A 143 20.25 -1.17 -14.21
N LYS A 144 19.91 0.07 -13.79
CA LYS A 144 20.55 0.75 -12.65
C LYS A 144 20.37 -0.09 -11.39
N TRP A 145 19.13 -0.48 -11.11
CA TRP A 145 18.77 -1.17 -9.88
C TRP A 145 19.20 -2.62 -9.87
N LYS A 146 19.10 -3.30 -11.00
CA LYS A 146 19.66 -4.63 -11.19
C LYS A 146 21.14 -4.66 -10.83
N LYS A 147 21.94 -3.73 -11.39
CA LYS A 147 23.37 -3.60 -11.04
C LYS A 147 23.58 -3.27 -9.56
N PHE A 148 22.75 -2.39 -8.99
CA PHE A 148 22.83 -2.05 -7.57
C PHE A 148 22.60 -3.26 -6.67
N PHE A 149 21.59 -4.09 -6.95
CA PHE A 149 21.26 -5.29 -6.17
C PHE A 149 22.23 -6.46 -6.39
N ASP A 150 22.73 -6.61 -7.63
CA ASP A 150 23.71 -7.65 -7.97
C ASP A 150 25.06 -7.42 -7.31
N THR A 151 25.37 -6.17 -6.92
CA THR A 151 26.65 -5.77 -6.33
C THR A 151 26.55 -5.31 -4.88
N PHE A 152 25.39 -5.51 -4.23
CA PHE A 152 25.14 -4.92 -2.92
C PHE A 152 25.99 -5.53 -1.80
N GLU A 153 26.27 -6.84 -1.85
CA GLU A 153 27.12 -7.51 -0.85
C GLU A 153 28.47 -7.98 -1.40
N PRO A 154 29.56 -7.24 -1.17
CA PRO A 154 30.86 -7.82 -0.93
C PRO A 154 31.10 -7.88 0.58
N ASP A 155 30.30 -8.62 1.35
CA ASP A 155 30.61 -8.81 2.78
C ASP A 155 31.81 -9.77 2.89
N PRO A 156 32.98 -9.34 3.38
CA PRO A 156 34.15 -10.23 3.52
C PRO A 156 33.94 -11.36 4.54
N ALA A 157 32.89 -11.30 5.39
CA ALA A 157 32.51 -12.37 6.30
C ALA A 157 31.55 -13.40 5.66
N ILE A 158 30.98 -13.10 4.48
CA ILE A 158 30.19 -14.04 3.69
C ILE A 158 31.10 -14.55 2.58
N GLU A 159 31.49 -15.82 2.65
CA GLU A 159 32.34 -16.40 1.61
C GLU A 159 31.71 -16.15 0.23
N PRO A 160 32.49 -15.56 -0.70
CA PRO A 160 32.02 -15.38 -2.08
C PRO A 160 31.56 -16.73 -2.60
N ASP A 161 30.63 -16.71 -3.54
CA ASP A 161 30.11 -17.96 -4.11
C ASP A 161 31.30 -18.84 -4.54
N PRO A 162 31.45 -20.05 -3.95
CA PRO A 162 32.63 -20.90 -4.17
C PRO A 162 32.77 -21.36 -5.63
N ALA A 163 31.72 -21.23 -6.45
CA ALA A 163 31.78 -21.51 -7.88
C ALA A 163 32.22 -20.30 -8.74
N THR A 164 32.01 -19.06 -8.27
CA THR A 164 32.18 -17.85 -9.10
C THR A 164 33.11 -16.78 -8.54
N GLY A 165 33.46 -16.85 -7.24
CA GLY A 165 34.37 -15.91 -6.58
C GLY A 165 33.83 -14.48 -6.43
N LYS A 166 32.52 -14.26 -6.61
CA LYS A 166 31.88 -12.94 -6.60
C LYS A 166 31.02 -12.70 -5.37
N ALA A 167 30.81 -11.41 -5.08
CA ALA A 167 29.76 -10.85 -4.24
C ALA A 167 28.42 -11.56 -4.47
N ARG A 168 27.67 -11.90 -3.40
CA ARG A 168 26.37 -12.57 -3.55
C ARG A 168 25.30 -11.52 -3.88
N PRO A 169 24.58 -11.69 -5.01
CA PRO A 169 23.48 -10.80 -5.34
C PRO A 169 22.34 -10.96 -4.33
N LEU A 170 21.58 -9.90 -4.08
CA LEU A 170 20.35 -10.02 -3.30
C LEU A 170 19.37 -10.98 -3.99
N THR A 171 18.66 -11.79 -3.22
CA THR A 171 17.58 -12.64 -3.74
C THR A 171 16.40 -11.79 -4.20
N ASP A 172 15.52 -12.33 -5.05
CA ASP A 172 14.35 -11.59 -5.53
C ASP A 172 13.45 -11.13 -4.38
N GLU A 173 13.27 -11.94 -3.33
CA GLU A 173 12.51 -11.58 -2.14
C GLU A 173 13.15 -10.38 -1.39
N GLN A 174 14.48 -10.38 -1.25
CA GLN A 174 15.21 -9.28 -0.63
C GLN A 174 15.12 -7.99 -1.47
N ARG A 175 15.25 -8.08 -2.80
CA ARG A 175 15.09 -6.93 -3.71
C ARG A 175 13.68 -6.35 -3.61
N ARG A 176 12.65 -7.21 -3.62
CA ARG A 176 11.25 -6.79 -3.45
C ARG A 176 11.03 -6.11 -2.10
N ALA A 177 11.63 -6.62 -1.02
CA ALA A 177 11.56 -5.98 0.29
C ALA A 177 12.23 -4.60 0.30
N VAL A 178 13.33 -4.41 -0.45
CA VAL A 178 14.02 -3.11 -0.59
C VAL A 178 13.19 -2.11 -1.41
N ILE A 179 12.61 -2.53 -2.54
CA ILE A 179 11.81 -1.66 -3.41
C ILE A 179 10.48 -1.28 -2.75
N THR A 180 9.88 -2.20 -1.99
CA THR A 180 8.62 -1.96 -1.28
C THR A 180 8.74 -0.76 -0.37
N ASP A 181 7.93 0.26 -0.59
CA ASP A 181 8.00 1.54 0.11
C ASP A 181 6.67 1.89 0.79
N GLU A 182 6.12 0.91 1.50
CA GLU A 182 4.88 1.05 2.27
C GLU A 182 5.10 1.88 3.55
N ASP A 183 4.04 2.49 4.08
CA ASP A 183 4.09 3.26 5.34
C ASP A 183 4.74 2.48 6.48
N ASN A 184 4.43 1.19 6.57
CA ASN A 184 5.01 0.27 7.53
C ASN A 184 5.31 -1.07 6.84
N THR A 185 6.53 -1.56 6.97
CA THR A 185 6.96 -2.83 6.39
C THR A 185 7.55 -3.74 7.47
N LEU A 186 7.06 -4.98 7.56
CA LEU A 186 7.61 -6.02 8.44
C LEU A 186 8.34 -7.07 7.61
N VAL A 187 9.64 -7.21 7.82
CA VAL A 187 10.46 -8.26 7.19
C VAL A 187 10.67 -9.40 8.19
N VAL A 188 10.09 -10.57 7.92
CA VAL A 188 10.25 -11.78 8.74
C VAL A 188 11.18 -12.74 8.03
N ALA A 189 12.28 -13.12 8.67
CA ALA A 189 13.24 -14.04 8.07
C ALA A 189 14.05 -14.80 9.14
N ALA A 190 14.47 -16.02 8.81
CA ALA A 190 15.28 -16.89 9.68
C ALA A 190 16.63 -16.25 10.05
N ALA A 191 17.33 -16.78 11.05
CA ALA A 191 18.71 -16.37 11.32
C ALA A 191 19.61 -16.60 10.09
N GLY A 192 20.58 -15.72 9.83
CA GLY A 192 21.49 -15.83 8.68
C GLY A 192 20.90 -15.49 7.30
N SER A 193 19.64 -15.10 7.20
CA SER A 193 18.95 -14.77 5.93
C SER A 193 19.26 -13.38 5.34
N GLY A 194 20.22 -12.64 5.90
CA GLY A 194 20.57 -11.30 5.42
C GLY A 194 19.63 -10.17 5.85
N LYS A 195 18.96 -10.26 7.00
CA LYS A 195 18.08 -9.16 7.52
C LYS A 195 18.79 -7.81 7.58
N THR A 196 20.00 -7.78 8.14
CA THR A 196 20.82 -6.56 8.23
C THR A 196 21.16 -6.02 6.84
N THR A 197 21.43 -6.91 5.89
CA THR A 197 21.67 -6.58 4.48
C THR A 197 20.45 -5.92 3.86
N VAL A 198 19.26 -6.50 4.03
CA VAL A 198 18.00 -5.92 3.52
C VAL A 198 17.78 -4.52 4.10
N VAL A 199 18.00 -4.31 5.39
CA VAL A 199 17.87 -2.98 6.01
C VAL A 199 18.88 -1.99 5.44
N THR A 200 20.15 -2.39 5.30
CA THR A 200 21.20 -1.55 4.71
C THR A 200 20.88 -1.20 3.25
N ALA A 201 20.44 -2.20 2.48
CA ALA A 201 20.02 -2.04 1.08
C ALA A 201 18.81 -1.14 0.95
N LYS A 202 17.84 -1.23 1.87
CA LYS A 202 16.69 -0.36 1.91
C LYS A 202 17.10 1.10 2.12
N VAL A 203 17.95 1.37 3.11
CA VAL A 203 18.43 2.74 3.36
C VAL A 203 19.19 3.27 2.15
N ALA A 204 20.14 2.49 1.61
CA ALA A 204 20.90 2.89 0.44
C ALA A 204 20.00 3.15 -0.79
N TYR A 205 19.02 2.29 -1.04
CA TYR A 205 18.04 2.46 -2.13
C TYR A 205 17.23 3.75 -1.97
N LEU A 206 16.71 4.03 -0.77
CA LEU A 206 15.95 5.27 -0.51
C LEU A 206 16.75 6.53 -0.86
N LEU A 207 18.04 6.55 -0.52
CA LEU A 207 18.92 7.69 -0.78
C LEU A 207 19.31 7.80 -2.27
N GLU A 208 19.63 6.68 -2.91
CA GLU A 208 20.02 6.62 -4.34
C GLU A 208 18.84 6.86 -5.30
N ALA A 209 17.61 6.55 -4.85
CA ALA A 209 16.39 6.79 -5.58
C ALA A 209 15.84 8.21 -5.37
N GLY A 210 16.42 8.98 -4.43
CA GLY A 210 15.93 10.30 -4.06
C GLY A 210 14.58 10.27 -3.34
N LEU A 211 14.23 9.15 -2.71
CA LEU A 211 12.99 8.96 -1.95
C LEU A 211 13.10 9.50 -0.52
N ALA A 212 14.33 9.69 -0.03
CA ALA A 212 14.62 10.33 1.25
C ALA A 212 15.97 11.05 1.20
N ASN A 213 16.11 12.12 1.97
CA ASN A 213 17.39 12.72 2.29
C ASN A 213 18.02 12.01 3.50
N PRO A 214 19.36 12.01 3.65
CA PRO A 214 20.03 11.30 4.75
C PRO A 214 19.54 11.69 6.16
N GLU A 215 19.18 12.95 6.36
CA GLU A 215 18.63 13.50 7.60
C GLU A 215 17.19 13.07 7.90
N GLU A 216 16.46 12.57 6.91
CA GLU A 216 15.10 12.04 7.06
C GLU A 216 15.11 10.56 7.49
N VAL A 217 16.28 9.92 7.46
CA VAL A 217 16.44 8.50 7.84
C VAL A 217 17.00 8.37 9.25
N LEU A 218 16.25 7.67 10.11
CA LEU A 218 16.69 7.21 11.42
C LEU A 218 16.67 5.68 11.47
N ALA A 219 17.84 5.06 11.60
CA ALA A 219 17.98 3.64 11.86
C ALA A 219 18.23 3.40 13.36
N LEU A 220 17.51 2.41 13.93
CA LEU A 220 17.63 2.04 15.34
C LEU A 220 18.18 0.62 15.50
N CYS A 221 19.17 0.50 16.38
CA CYS A 221 19.77 -0.78 16.73
C CYS A 221 19.72 -1.01 18.25
N PHE A 222 19.87 -2.27 18.67
CA PHE A 222 19.97 -2.60 20.09
C PHE A 222 21.36 -2.33 20.67
N THR A 223 22.41 -2.62 19.90
CA THR A 223 23.81 -2.47 20.33
C THR A 223 24.52 -1.38 19.54
N LYS A 224 25.62 -0.85 20.10
CA LYS A 224 26.44 0.16 19.40
C LYS A 224 27.22 -0.44 18.25
N GLU A 225 27.69 -1.67 18.41
CA GLU A 225 28.43 -2.40 17.39
C GLU A 225 27.57 -2.51 16.13
N ALA A 226 26.31 -2.93 16.27
CA ALA A 226 25.37 -3.00 15.15
C ALA A 226 25.05 -1.62 14.56
N ALA A 227 24.93 -0.57 15.39
CA ALA A 227 24.69 0.79 14.93
C ALA A 227 25.87 1.33 14.09
N ASN A 228 27.09 1.12 14.56
CA ASN A 228 28.31 1.51 13.85
C ASN A 228 28.44 0.74 12.54
N GLU A 229 28.25 -0.58 12.59
CA GLU A 229 28.32 -1.44 11.41
C GLU A 229 27.30 -1.03 10.33
N LEU A 230 26.03 -0.79 10.71
CA LEU A 230 25.00 -0.34 9.76
C LEU A 230 25.36 1.03 9.17
N ARG A 231 25.83 1.97 9.99
CA ARG A 231 26.26 3.30 9.52
C ARG A 231 27.39 3.18 8.50
N ASP A 232 28.44 2.42 8.84
CA ASP A 232 29.61 2.25 7.99
C ASP A 232 29.23 1.54 6.68
N ARG A 233 28.41 0.48 6.74
CA ARG A 233 27.89 -0.21 5.52
C ARG A 233 27.10 0.73 4.61
N VAL A 234 26.25 1.59 5.15
CA VAL A 234 25.51 2.59 4.35
C VAL A 234 26.47 3.62 3.76
N ARG A 235 27.37 4.19 4.57
CA ARG A 235 28.35 5.20 4.12
C ARG A 235 29.24 4.66 3.01
N ASP A 236 29.76 3.46 3.16
CA ASP A 236 30.65 2.84 2.17
C ASP A 236 29.91 2.58 0.85
N ARG A 237 28.59 2.39 0.89
CA ARG A 237 27.77 2.13 -0.30
C ARG A 237 27.35 3.40 -1.05
N VAL A 238 26.89 4.43 -0.35
CA VAL A 238 26.30 5.63 -0.97
C VAL A 238 27.11 6.91 -0.76
N GLY A 239 28.22 6.84 0.00
CA GLY A 239 29.08 8.00 0.31
C GLY A 239 28.42 9.04 1.22
N LYS A 240 27.30 8.71 1.86
CA LYS A 240 26.52 9.61 2.73
C LYS A 240 26.34 8.97 4.10
N ASP A 241 26.43 9.78 5.15
CA ASP A 241 26.09 9.35 6.51
C ASP A 241 24.59 9.51 6.77
N VAL A 242 24.01 8.53 7.47
CA VAL A 242 22.64 8.54 7.97
C VAL A 242 22.62 8.53 9.49
N THR A 243 21.51 8.94 10.09
CA THR A 243 21.37 8.87 11.54
C THR A 243 21.12 7.43 11.98
N VAL A 244 22.13 6.81 12.61
CA VAL A 244 22.00 5.49 13.23
C VAL A 244 22.24 5.61 14.73
N LYS A 245 21.31 5.11 15.55
CA LYS A 245 21.37 5.24 17.02
C LYS A 245 20.94 3.96 17.71
N THR A 246 21.36 3.80 18.96
CA THR A 246 20.69 2.87 19.86
C THR A 246 19.38 3.50 20.38
N PHE A 247 18.44 2.66 20.83
CA PHE A 247 17.23 3.15 21.51
C PHE A 247 17.55 4.09 22.68
N HIS A 248 18.55 3.74 23.47
CA HIS A 248 18.97 4.55 24.60
C HIS A 248 19.57 5.90 24.18
N SER A 249 20.42 5.90 23.14
CA SER A 249 21.02 7.13 22.61
C SER A 249 19.94 8.09 22.09
N LEU A 250 18.96 7.57 21.35
CA LEU A 250 17.80 8.35 20.91
C LEU A 250 17.01 8.92 22.10
N GLY A 251 16.66 8.08 23.08
CA GLY A 251 15.90 8.53 24.25
C GLY A 251 16.61 9.65 25.03
N ARG A 252 17.92 9.51 25.24
CA ARG A 252 18.74 10.55 25.91
C ARG A 252 18.78 11.85 25.12
N GLU A 253 18.83 11.79 23.80
CA GLU A 253 18.79 12.98 22.95
C GLU A 253 17.44 13.68 23.01
N VAL A 254 16.34 12.93 22.93
CA VAL A 254 14.98 13.47 23.02
C VAL A 254 14.79 14.19 24.36
N ILE A 255 15.16 13.55 25.48
CA ILE A 255 15.08 14.17 26.81
C ILE A 255 15.95 15.42 26.87
N LYS A 256 17.20 15.37 26.37
CA LYS A 256 18.07 16.54 26.32
C LYS A 256 17.46 17.69 25.53
N LYS A 257 16.81 17.40 24.40
CA LYS A 257 16.16 18.41 23.55
C LYS A 257 14.97 19.07 24.26
N VAL A 258 14.16 18.29 24.98
CA VAL A 258 12.97 18.78 25.69
C VAL A 258 13.33 19.50 27.00
N ASP A 259 14.13 18.86 27.86
CA ASP A 259 14.43 19.34 29.22
C ASP A 259 15.68 20.24 29.29
N LYS A 260 16.36 20.43 28.16
CA LYS A 260 17.65 21.14 28.03
C LYS A 260 18.77 20.55 28.90
N LYS A 261 18.59 19.35 29.46
CA LYS A 261 19.53 18.64 30.33
C LYS A 261 19.57 17.15 29.98
N LYS A 262 20.76 16.54 30.01
CA LYS A 262 20.88 15.09 29.80
C LYS A 262 20.42 14.35 31.06
N PRO A 263 19.62 13.27 30.94
CA PRO A 263 19.23 12.48 32.09
C PRO A 263 20.45 11.76 32.68
N PRO A 264 20.57 11.70 34.02
CA PRO A 264 21.61 10.93 34.67
C PRO A 264 21.42 9.44 34.35
N VAL A 265 22.52 8.73 34.10
CA VAL A 265 22.50 7.27 33.95
C VAL A 265 22.59 6.66 35.35
N ALA A 266 21.73 5.69 35.66
CA ALA A 266 21.77 4.99 36.94
C ALA A 266 23.13 4.30 37.13
N LYS A 267 23.70 4.37 38.35
CA LYS A 267 24.99 3.74 38.67
C LYS A 267 25.02 2.22 38.43
N ILE A 268 23.85 1.57 38.44
CA ILE A 268 23.70 0.13 38.17
C ILE A 268 23.86 -0.18 36.68
N ALA A 269 23.53 0.77 35.79
CA ALA A 269 23.71 0.64 34.34
C ALA A 269 25.12 1.00 33.87
N VAL A 270 26.08 1.18 34.80
CA VAL A 270 27.45 1.61 34.49
C VAL A 270 28.25 0.49 33.82
N ASP A 271 27.97 -0.77 34.12
CA ASP A 271 28.57 -1.91 33.41
C ASP A 271 27.99 -2.10 31.98
N GLU A 272 26.84 -1.47 31.68
CA GLU A 272 26.20 -1.40 30.36
C GLU A 272 26.58 -0.12 29.55
N ILE A 273 27.54 0.69 30.03
CA ILE A 273 27.96 1.97 29.39
C ILE A 273 28.37 1.82 27.91
N LYS A 274 28.77 0.62 27.50
CA LYS A 274 28.97 0.27 26.09
C LYS A 274 27.71 0.36 25.22
N MET A 275 26.51 0.63 25.75
CA MET A 275 25.28 0.87 24.96
C MET A 275 24.78 2.33 24.90
N LEU A 276 25.33 3.24 25.73
CA LEU A 276 24.72 4.55 26.04
C LEU A 276 25.36 5.83 25.42
N GLU A 277 26.54 5.72 24.82
CA GLU A 277 27.28 6.80 24.15
C GLU A 277 27.31 6.64 22.64
#